data_AF-A0A2V1JN62-F1
#
_entry.id   AF-A0A2V1JN62-F1
#
_cell.length_a   1.000
_cell.length_b   1.000
_cell.length_c   1.000
_cell.angle_alpha   90.00
_cell.angle_beta   90.00
_cell.angle_gamma   90.00
#
_symmetry.space_group_name_H-M   'P 1'
#
loop_
_entity.id
_entity.type
_entity.pdbx_description
1 polymer ?
#
loop_
_entity_poly.entity_id
_entity_poly.type
_entity_poly.pdbx_seq_one_letter_code
_entity_poly.pdbx_strand_id
1 'polypeptide(L)'
;MKENEELKRRVLDLANRCYQQNIYTFSGFLNAAEVSDVYTMERELDFVPWKLFGGTEGCERQMLRFGSEETLGYEEEFPISCVVIRPSAPKFAEDLSHRDFLGALMNLGIERDVLGDIIVRDAAGYVFCEDTMAAYLAEHITQVRHTSMTT
;
A
#
# COMPACT_ATOMS: atom_id res chain seq x y z
N MET A 1 -11.19 11.75 -16.83
CA MET A 1 -12.58 11.28 -16.97
C MET A 1 -12.66 9.76 -16.90
N LYS A 2 -12.05 8.99 -17.82
CA LYS A 2 -12.11 7.51 -17.77
C LYS A 2 -11.50 6.86 -16.52
N GLU A 3 -10.32 7.32 -16.10
CA GLU A 3 -9.57 6.74 -14.96
C GLU A 3 -10.30 6.92 -13.62
N ASN A 4 -10.99 8.06 -13.45
CA ASN A 4 -11.81 8.34 -12.26
C ASN A 4 -13.11 7.50 -12.26
N GLU A 5 -13.71 7.25 -13.44
CA GLU A 5 -14.86 6.33 -13.57
C GLU A 5 -14.49 4.87 -13.23
N GLU A 6 -13.29 4.41 -13.62
CA GLU A 6 -12.80 3.08 -13.30
C GLU A 6 -12.55 2.92 -11.79
N LEU A 7 -11.89 3.90 -11.16
CA LEU A 7 -11.73 3.93 -9.71
C LEU A 7 -13.09 3.89 -9.00
N LYS A 8 -14.02 4.76 -9.40
CA LYS A 8 -15.36 4.83 -8.80
C LYS A 8 -16.07 3.49 -8.86
N ARG A 9 -16.01 2.80 -10.01
CA ARG A 9 -16.59 1.47 -10.18
C ARG A 9 -15.95 0.46 -9.23
N ARG A 10 -14.61 0.39 -9.18
CA ARG A 10 -13.87 -0.53 -8.31
C ARG A 10 -14.21 -0.31 -6.83
N VAL A 11 -14.28 0.95 -6.40
CA VAL A 11 -14.62 1.35 -5.02
C VAL A 11 -16.05 0.93 -4.67
N LEU A 12 -17.02 1.19 -5.55
CA LEU A 12 -18.41 0.78 -5.33
C LEU A 12 -18.57 -0.74 -5.33
N ASP A 13 -17.82 -1.47 -6.17
CA ASP A 13 -17.84 -2.93 -6.17
C ASP A 13 -17.32 -3.50 -4.83
N LEU A 14 -16.26 -2.92 -4.26
CA LEU A 14 -15.74 -3.29 -2.94
C LEU A 14 -16.74 -2.98 -1.82
N ALA A 15 -17.37 -1.80 -1.85
CA ALA A 15 -18.37 -1.37 -0.89
C ALA A 15 -19.60 -2.29 -0.90
N ASN A 16 -20.14 -2.58 -2.09
CA ASN A 16 -21.27 -3.49 -2.26
C ASN A 16 -20.93 -4.90 -1.81
N ARG A 17 -19.72 -5.40 -2.13
CA ARG A 17 -19.28 -6.72 -1.69
C ARG A 17 -19.21 -6.81 -0.17
N CYS A 18 -18.65 -5.81 0.50
CA CYS A 18 -18.62 -5.73 1.96
C CYS A 18 -20.04 -5.80 2.54
N TYR A 19 -20.94 -4.96 2.03
CA TYR A 19 -22.32 -4.87 2.49
C TYR A 19 -23.12 -6.16 2.27
N GLN A 20 -22.99 -6.79 1.08
CA GLN A 20 -23.75 -7.97 0.72
C GLN A 20 -23.24 -9.26 1.36
N GLN A 21 -21.92 -9.39 1.52
CA GLN A 21 -21.28 -10.62 1.99
C GLN A 21 -20.92 -10.56 3.48
N ASN A 22 -21.08 -9.40 4.12
CA ASN A 22 -20.71 -9.17 5.52
C ASN A 22 -19.24 -9.52 5.81
N ILE A 23 -18.35 -9.08 4.91
CA ILE A 23 -16.90 -9.26 5.02
C ILE A 23 -16.16 -7.94 4.87
N TYR A 24 -14.97 -7.81 5.46
CA TYR A 24 -14.09 -6.70 5.09
C TYR A 24 -13.65 -6.83 3.64
N THR A 25 -13.52 -5.69 2.97
CA THR A 25 -12.94 -5.62 1.63
C THR A 25 -11.90 -4.52 1.58
N PHE A 26 -10.87 -4.74 0.77
CA PHE A 26 -9.70 -3.89 0.68
C PHE A 26 -9.40 -3.58 -0.79
N SER A 27 -8.96 -2.36 -1.06
CA SER A 27 -8.32 -2.01 -2.33
C SER A 27 -6.83 -2.37 -2.31
N GLY A 28 -6.15 -2.24 -3.45
CA GLY A 28 -4.70 -1.98 -3.42
C GLY A 28 -4.39 -0.58 -2.87
N PHE A 29 -3.12 -0.19 -2.85
CA PHE A 29 -2.69 1.17 -2.54
C PHE A 29 -3.16 2.17 -3.60
N LEU A 30 -4.01 3.09 -3.15
CA LEU A 30 -4.43 4.26 -3.89
C LEU A 30 -3.38 5.35 -3.78
N ASN A 31 -3.12 6.07 -4.86
CA ASN A 31 -2.30 7.27 -4.82
C ASN A 31 -3.06 8.47 -4.23
N ALA A 32 -2.35 9.56 -3.91
CA ALA A 32 -2.95 10.74 -3.28
C ALA A 32 -4.14 11.35 -4.05
N ALA A 33 -4.15 11.29 -5.38
CA ALA A 33 -5.28 11.76 -6.18
C ALA A 33 -6.47 10.81 -6.07
N GLU A 34 -6.24 9.50 -6.15
CA GLU A 34 -7.29 8.49 -5.96
C GLU A 34 -7.87 8.53 -4.53
N VAL A 35 -7.03 8.76 -3.53
CA VAL A 35 -7.47 8.99 -2.14
C VAL A 35 -8.40 10.19 -2.05
N SER A 36 -8.02 11.31 -2.70
CA SER A 36 -8.88 12.49 -2.76
C SER A 36 -10.19 12.20 -3.47
N ASP A 37 -10.18 11.42 -4.55
CA ASP A 37 -11.38 11.02 -5.28
C ASP A 37 -12.31 10.19 -4.38
N VAL A 38 -11.79 9.26 -3.57
CA VAL A 38 -12.59 8.49 -2.60
C VAL A 38 -13.30 9.39 -1.60
N TYR A 39 -12.64 10.42 -1.07
CA TYR A 39 -13.31 11.39 -0.18
C TYR A 39 -14.45 12.12 -0.86
N THR A 40 -14.38 12.38 -2.18
CA THR A 40 -15.50 13.00 -2.90
C THR A 40 -16.71 12.08 -3.06
N MET A 41 -16.52 10.77 -2.86
CA MET A 41 -17.56 9.75 -2.97
C MET A 41 -18.26 9.45 -1.63
N GLU A 42 -17.99 10.21 -0.56
CA GLU A 42 -18.50 9.95 0.80
C GLU A 42 -19.99 9.62 0.80
N ARG A 43 -20.82 10.45 0.13
CA ARG A 43 -22.27 10.27 0.06
C ARG A 43 -22.70 8.98 -0.64
N GLU A 44 -21.97 8.55 -1.66
CA GLU A 44 -22.23 7.29 -2.34
C GLU A 44 -21.84 6.08 -1.49
N LEU A 45 -20.94 6.26 -0.52
CA LEU A 45 -20.41 5.20 0.35
C LEU A 45 -21.08 5.15 1.73
N ASP A 46 -21.96 6.10 2.06
CA ASP A 46 -22.64 6.23 3.37
C ASP A 46 -23.34 4.94 3.88
N PHE A 47 -23.64 3.99 2.99
CA PHE A 47 -24.29 2.73 3.36
C PHE A 47 -23.35 1.69 4.00
N VAL A 48 -22.03 1.93 3.99
CA VAL A 48 -21.03 1.03 4.57
C VAL A 48 -19.88 1.85 5.17
N PRO A 49 -19.46 1.58 6.42
CA PRO A 49 -18.33 2.28 7.01
C PRO A 49 -17.04 1.99 6.23
N TRP A 50 -16.18 2.99 6.11
CA TRP A 50 -14.90 2.85 5.41
C TRP A 50 -13.78 3.64 6.09
N LYS A 51 -12.54 3.23 5.85
CA LYS A 51 -11.32 3.86 6.38
C LYS A 51 -10.19 3.79 5.36
N LEU A 52 -9.28 4.76 5.42
CA LEU A 52 -8.04 4.78 4.65
C LEU A 52 -6.83 4.66 5.59
N PHE A 53 -5.85 3.84 5.22
CA PHE A 53 -4.61 3.69 5.98
C PHE A 53 -3.45 3.26 5.07
N GLY A 54 -2.25 3.80 5.31
CA GLY A 54 -1.06 3.52 4.49
C GLY A 54 0.04 2.71 5.18
N GLY A 55 -0.21 2.22 6.39
CA GLY A 55 0.79 1.50 7.22
C GLY A 55 1.42 2.36 8.31
N THR A 56 1.46 3.68 8.15
CA THR A 56 1.83 4.64 9.21
C THR A 56 1.07 5.96 9.04
N GLU A 57 1.13 6.82 10.05
CA GLU A 57 0.58 8.18 9.97
C GLU A 57 1.26 8.99 8.86
N GLY A 58 0.46 9.77 8.13
CA GLY A 58 0.95 10.70 7.11
C GLY A 58 1.32 10.09 5.77
N CYS A 59 1.00 8.81 5.52
CA CYS A 59 1.24 8.21 4.21
C CYS A 59 0.43 8.88 3.09
N GLU A 60 1.08 9.13 1.96
CA GLU A 60 0.43 9.64 0.74
C GLU A 60 -0.34 8.53 0.03
N ARG A 61 0.24 7.33 -0.02
CA ARG A 61 -0.41 6.14 -0.58
C ARG A 61 -1.13 5.37 0.51
N GLN A 62 -2.40 5.09 0.28
CA GLN A 62 -3.26 4.48 1.29
C GLN A 62 -4.13 3.38 0.69
N MET A 63 -4.39 2.35 1.47
CA MET A 63 -5.36 1.32 1.18
C MET A 63 -6.74 1.75 1.71
N LEU A 64 -7.78 1.54 0.91
CA LEU A 64 -9.18 1.70 1.32
C LEU A 64 -9.70 0.39 1.89
N ARG A 65 -10.32 0.45 3.07
CA ARG A 65 -11.04 -0.67 3.69
C ARG A 65 -12.51 -0.32 3.87
N PHE A 66 -13.39 -1.25 3.53
CA PHE A 66 -14.79 -1.22 3.91
C PHE A 66 -15.06 -2.18 5.06
N GLY A 67 -15.94 -1.79 5.97
CA GLY A 67 -16.32 -2.54 7.16
C GLY A 67 -15.80 -1.92 8.47
N SER A 68 -16.54 -2.19 9.53
CA SER A 68 -16.14 -1.93 10.91
C SER A 68 -16.52 -3.09 11.82
N GLU A 69 -15.89 -3.16 12.98
CA GLU A 69 -16.21 -4.16 14.01
C GLU A 69 -17.68 -4.08 14.42
N GLU A 70 -18.23 -2.87 14.52
CA GLU A 70 -19.64 -2.64 14.82
C GLU A 70 -20.58 -3.23 13.77
N THR A 71 -20.25 -3.09 12.48
CA THR A 71 -21.13 -3.58 11.40
C THR A 71 -20.94 -5.07 11.11
N LEU A 72 -19.72 -5.59 11.26
CA LEU A 72 -19.37 -6.95 10.83
C LEU A 72 -19.28 -7.94 12.00
N GLY A 73 -19.15 -7.46 13.24
CA GLY A 73 -19.05 -8.28 14.46
C GLY A 73 -17.65 -8.85 14.72
N TYR A 74 -16.64 -8.45 13.94
CA TYR A 74 -15.24 -8.80 14.12
C TYR A 74 -14.34 -7.69 13.56
N GLU A 75 -13.08 -7.66 13.99
CA GLU A 75 -12.08 -6.73 13.46
C GLU A 75 -11.13 -7.46 12.50
N GLU A 76 -10.77 -6.77 11.41
CA GLU A 76 -9.73 -7.19 10.48
C GLU A 76 -8.79 -6.00 10.24
N GLU A 77 -7.50 -6.21 10.50
CA GLU A 77 -6.47 -5.19 10.29
C GLU A 77 -6.27 -4.92 8.80
N PHE A 78 -5.65 -3.79 8.47
CA PHE A 78 -5.23 -3.56 7.10
C PHE A 78 -4.13 -4.57 6.74
N PRO A 79 -4.22 -5.26 5.60
CA PRO A 79 -3.21 -6.24 5.16
C PRO A 79 -1.97 -5.54 4.59
N ILE A 80 -1.31 -4.74 5.44
CA ILE A 80 -0.16 -3.90 5.11
C ILE A 80 1.02 -4.31 5.98
N SER A 81 2.11 -4.67 5.31
CA SER A 81 3.39 -4.97 5.91
C SER A 81 4.41 -3.87 5.62
N CYS A 82 5.39 -3.71 6.51
CA CYS A 82 6.55 -2.84 6.29
C CYS A 82 7.82 -3.70 6.18
N VAL A 83 8.40 -3.76 4.98
CA VAL A 83 9.67 -4.45 4.73
C VAL A 83 10.80 -3.43 4.85
N VAL A 84 11.78 -3.72 5.72
CA VAL A 84 12.90 -2.80 5.94
C VAL A 84 14.14 -3.27 5.21
N ILE A 85 14.43 -2.62 4.10
CA ILE A 85 15.49 -2.99 3.17
C ILE A 85 16.74 -2.18 3.49
N ARG A 86 17.79 -2.82 3.98
CA ARG A 86 19.02 -2.18 4.48
C ARG A 86 20.27 -2.68 3.75
N PRO A 87 21.32 -1.86 3.59
CA PRO A 87 22.58 -2.33 3.04
C PRO A 87 23.20 -3.43 3.91
N SER A 88 23.65 -4.53 3.30
CA SER A 88 24.30 -5.63 4.03
C SER A 88 25.66 -5.22 4.62
N ALA A 89 26.29 -4.17 4.05
CA ALA A 89 27.51 -3.59 4.55
C ALA A 89 27.39 -2.05 4.64
N PRO A 90 26.75 -1.51 5.71
CA PRO A 90 26.41 -0.08 5.80
C PRO A 90 27.60 0.88 5.65
N LYS A 91 28.81 0.46 6.04
CA LYS A 91 30.04 1.26 5.94
C LYS A 91 30.47 1.58 4.49
N PHE A 92 29.99 0.79 3.52
CA PHE A 92 30.31 0.93 2.10
C PHE A 92 29.06 1.24 1.27
N ALA A 93 27.94 1.50 1.94
CA ALA A 93 26.69 1.79 1.28
C ALA A 93 26.76 3.18 0.63
N GLU A 94 26.25 3.26 -0.59
CA GLU A 94 25.99 4.55 -1.23
C GLU A 94 24.82 5.25 -0.54
N ASP A 95 24.74 6.58 -0.68
CA ASP A 95 23.53 7.32 -0.33
C ASP A 95 22.41 6.94 -1.31
N LEU A 96 21.53 6.06 -0.85
CA LEU A 96 20.35 5.61 -1.59
C LEU A 96 19.21 6.60 -1.39
N SER A 97 18.56 6.97 -2.50
CA SER A 97 17.37 7.83 -2.50
C SER A 97 16.09 7.02 -2.68
N HIS A 98 14.94 7.63 -2.41
CA HIS A 98 13.63 7.03 -2.67
C HIS A 98 13.52 6.49 -4.11
N ARG A 99 14.01 7.24 -5.11
CA ARG A 99 13.94 6.81 -6.52
C ARG A 99 14.73 5.53 -6.79
N ASP A 100 15.76 5.25 -6.00
CA ASP A 100 16.60 4.07 -6.18
C ASP A 100 15.90 2.81 -5.68
N PHE A 101 15.28 2.89 -4.51
CA PHE A 101 14.40 1.83 -4.00
C PHE A 101 13.24 1.59 -4.95
N LEU A 102 12.54 2.65 -5.38
CA LEU A 102 11.43 2.52 -6.31
C LEU A 102 11.90 1.85 -7.63
N GLY A 103 13.02 2.27 -8.19
CA GLY A 103 13.57 1.67 -9.40
C GLY A 103 13.89 0.18 -9.25
N ALA A 104 14.48 -0.21 -8.11
CA ALA A 104 14.77 -1.61 -7.81
C ALA A 104 13.49 -2.45 -7.67
N LEU A 105 12.47 -1.92 -6.99
CA LEU A 105 11.16 -2.58 -6.83
C LEU A 105 10.45 -2.75 -8.18
N MET A 106 10.49 -1.73 -9.06
CA MET A 106 9.90 -1.82 -10.40
C MET A 106 10.65 -2.84 -11.27
N ASN A 107 11.98 -2.97 -11.12
CA ASN A 107 12.76 -3.98 -11.85
C ASN A 107 12.40 -5.42 -11.45
N LEU A 108 11.85 -5.63 -10.26
CA LEU A 108 11.31 -6.93 -9.84
C LEU A 108 9.94 -7.24 -10.47
N GLY A 109 9.39 -6.33 -11.29
CA GLY A 109 8.08 -6.48 -11.94
C GLY A 109 6.91 -6.22 -10.99
N ILE A 110 7.16 -5.58 -9.84
CA ILE A 110 6.13 -5.31 -8.84
C ILE A 110 5.27 -4.13 -9.32
N GLU A 111 3.96 -4.32 -9.27
CA GLU A 111 2.99 -3.28 -9.65
C GLU A 111 2.97 -2.15 -8.61
N ARG A 112 2.55 -0.95 -9.01
CA ARG A 112 2.60 0.21 -8.11
C ARG A 112 1.45 0.22 -7.10
N ASP A 113 0.36 -0.47 -7.37
CA ASP A 113 -0.81 -0.57 -6.48
C ASP A 113 -0.63 -1.60 -5.37
N VAL A 114 0.35 -2.50 -5.45
CA VAL A 114 0.73 -3.38 -4.33
C VAL A 114 1.77 -2.75 -3.37
N LEU A 115 2.20 -1.52 -3.67
CA LEU A 115 3.21 -0.76 -2.91
C LEU A 115 2.65 0.55 -2.36
N GLY A 116 2.81 0.73 -1.06
CA GLY A 116 2.57 1.99 -0.36
C GLY A 116 3.75 2.95 -0.47
N ASP A 117 3.91 3.77 0.56
CA ASP A 117 5.02 4.72 0.63
C ASP A 117 6.36 4.02 0.84
N ILE A 118 7.42 4.67 0.35
CA ILE A 118 8.81 4.26 0.58
C ILE A 118 9.49 5.38 1.35
N ILE A 119 9.81 5.11 2.60
CA ILE A 119 10.49 6.06 3.47
C ILE A 119 11.96 5.69 3.52
N VAL A 120 12.85 6.61 3.17
CA VAL A 120 14.29 6.37 3.22
C VAL A 120 14.91 7.11 4.40
N ARG A 121 15.62 6.38 5.26
CA ARG A 121 16.37 6.91 6.40
C ARG A 121 17.65 6.11 6.59
N ASP A 122 18.77 6.80 6.77
CA ASP A 122 20.09 6.17 7.04
C ASP A 122 20.45 5.07 6.02
N ALA A 123 20.22 5.33 4.73
CA ALA A 123 20.38 4.39 3.61
C ALA A 123 19.49 3.13 3.66
N ALA A 124 18.58 3.02 4.64
CA ALA A 124 17.55 1.99 4.70
C ALA A 124 16.24 2.50 4.07
N GLY A 125 15.58 1.63 3.31
CA GLY A 125 14.25 1.84 2.75
C GLY A 125 13.21 1.08 3.57
N TYR A 126 12.25 1.79 4.12
CA TYR A 126 11.06 1.25 4.76
C TYR A 126 9.96 1.25 3.70
N VAL A 127 9.65 0.07 3.17
CA VAL A 127 8.72 -0.10 2.06
C VAL A 127 7.43 -0.69 2.61
N PHE A 128 6.34 0.08 2.52
CA PHE A 128 5.01 -0.45 2.80
C PHE A 128 4.49 -1.21 1.59
N CYS A 129 3.89 -2.38 1.81
CA CYS A 129 3.33 -3.22 0.75
C CYS A 129 2.16 -4.05 1.28
N GLU A 130 1.43 -4.70 0.38
CA GLU A 130 0.46 -5.72 0.77
C GLU A 130 1.17 -6.88 1.49
N ASP A 131 0.51 -7.49 2.49
CA ASP A 131 1.09 -8.60 3.25
C ASP A 131 1.56 -9.76 2.37
N THR A 132 0.80 -10.06 1.32
CA THR A 132 1.11 -11.10 0.34
C THR A 132 2.41 -10.82 -0.44
N MET A 133 2.82 -9.55 -0.51
CA MET A 133 4.04 -9.10 -1.21
C MET A 133 5.26 -9.08 -0.28
N ALA A 134 5.07 -9.09 1.04
CA ALA A 134 6.17 -8.91 2.00
C ALA A 134 7.24 -10.01 1.88
N ALA A 135 6.82 -11.28 1.81
CA ALA A 135 7.74 -12.41 1.67
C ALA A 135 8.51 -12.38 0.34
N TYR A 136 7.82 -12.04 -0.75
CA TYR A 136 8.44 -11.90 -2.07
C TYR A 136 9.49 -10.79 -2.08
N LEU A 137 9.16 -9.62 -1.50
CA LEU A 137 10.13 -8.55 -1.34
C LEU A 137 11.35 -8.99 -0.54
N ALA A 138 11.12 -9.62 0.62
CA ALA A 138 12.19 -10.07 1.50
C ALA A 138 13.18 -11.03 0.80
N GLU A 139 12.66 -11.91 -0.06
CA GLU A 139 13.46 -12.90 -0.79
C GLU A 139 14.18 -12.29 -2.01
N HIS A 140 13.53 -11.39 -2.75
CA HIS A 140 14.00 -10.98 -4.07
C HIS A 140 14.72 -9.62 -4.11
N ILE A 141 14.52 -8.72 -3.13
CA ILE A 141 15.19 -7.41 -3.12
C ILE A 141 16.63 -7.51 -2.58
N THR A 142 17.48 -8.17 -3.35
CA THR A 142 18.88 -8.44 -2.97
C THR A 142 19.84 -7.31 -3.33
N GLN A 143 19.43 -6.37 -4.19
CA GLN A 143 20.27 -5.27 -4.65
C GLN A 143 19.45 -4.01 -4.95
N VAL A 144 19.96 -2.86 -4.52
CA VAL A 144 19.48 -1.53 -4.92
C VAL A 144 20.66 -0.78 -5.52
N ARG A 145 20.53 -0.33 -6.79
CA ARG A 145 21.66 0.11 -7.64
C ARG A 145 22.78 -0.94 -7.68
N HIS A 146 23.91 -0.67 -7.01
CA HIS A 146 25.05 -1.55 -6.91
C HIS A 146 25.29 -2.04 -5.47
N THR A 147 24.45 -1.63 -4.53
CA THR A 147 24.56 -1.98 -3.11
C THR A 147 23.77 -3.26 -2.82
N SER A 148 24.44 -4.27 -2.24
CA SER A 148 23.78 -5.48 -1.74
C SER A 148 22.93 -5.18 -0.51
N MET A 149 21.70 -5.70 -0.49
CA MET A 149 20.71 -5.43 0.53
C MET A 149 20.34 -6.70 1.32
N THR A 150 19.82 -6.48 2.53
CA THR A 150 19.16 -7.47 3.39
C THR A 150 17.87 -6.85 3.91
N THR A 151 16.87 -7.69 4.19
CA THR A 151 15.58 -7.29 4.76
C THR A 151 15.46 -7.63 6.24
#